data_AF-A0A382WUJ1-F1
#
_entry.id   AF-A0A382WUJ1-F1
#
_cell.length_a   1.000
_cell.length_b   1.000
_cell.length_c   1.000
_cell.angle_alpha   90.00
_cell.angle_beta   90.00
_cell.angle_gamma   90.00
#
_symmetry.space_group_name_H-M   'P 1'
#
loop_
_entity.id
_entity.type
_entity.pdbx_description
1 polymer ?
#
loop_
_entity_poly.entity_id
_entity_poly.type
_entity_poly.pdbx_seq_one_letter_code
_entity_poly.pdbx_strand_id
1 'polypeptide(L)'
;MQTGKTMSDQYRMRYPSDEYYFKSPEEMSELFRDIPQAIENTLKIAERCELEIDFDKLNFPDYPVPENYTLESYLTEQTNKGLDERFHEMTKYGITYEPSLYRKRLQEELDIIERMGYPGYFLIVWDFIDYARRNGIPVGPGRGSAAGSLVAYSLCITDIDPLRYDLLFERFLNPERVSMPDIDIDFCMTKRDNVIKYVSEKYGGSQNVTQIITFGSMNAKGVLRDVGRVLDMSYGEVDKIAKLVPNRLNICLKDAFKEELRFESMKRDSEKVT
;
A
#
# COMPACT_ATOMS: atom_id res chain seq x y z
N MET A 1 3.14 13.11 -25.18
CA MET A 1 3.07 11.78 -24.54
C MET A 1 1.64 11.29 -24.42
N GLN A 2 0.78 11.92 -23.61
CA GLN A 2 -0.60 11.47 -23.39
C GLN A 2 -1.46 11.39 -24.67
N THR A 3 -1.29 12.33 -25.60
CA THR A 3 -2.05 12.36 -26.87
C THR A 3 -1.52 11.38 -27.93
N GLY A 4 -0.46 10.62 -27.63
CA GLY A 4 0.18 9.70 -28.59
C GLY A 4 0.81 10.36 -29.82
N LYS A 5 0.93 11.70 -29.85
CA LYS A 5 1.51 12.46 -30.96
C LYS A 5 2.99 12.80 -30.73
N THR A 6 3.73 12.98 -31.83
CA THR A 6 5.10 13.49 -31.85
C THR A 6 5.13 15.02 -31.81
N MET A 7 6.30 15.60 -31.54
CA MET A 7 6.49 17.07 -31.58
C MET A 7 6.30 17.66 -32.98
N SER A 8 6.66 16.88 -34.01
CA SER A 8 6.56 17.24 -35.43
C SER A 8 5.11 17.21 -35.95
N ASP A 9 4.18 16.55 -35.26
CA ASP A 9 2.77 16.48 -35.67
C ASP A 9 2.11 17.88 -35.57
N GLN A 10 1.60 18.35 -36.72
CA GLN A 10 0.91 19.64 -36.83
C GLN A 10 -0.44 19.65 -36.12
N TYR A 11 -1.08 18.48 -35.98
CA TYR A 11 -2.38 18.30 -35.34
C TYR A 11 -2.27 17.90 -33.87
N ARG A 12 -1.07 17.97 -33.27
CA ARG A 12 -0.92 17.73 -31.83
C ARG A 12 -1.65 18.80 -31.04
N MET A 13 -2.19 18.42 -29.89
CA MET A 13 -2.70 19.38 -28.91
C MET A 13 -1.59 20.37 -28.53
N ARG A 14 -1.91 21.67 -28.60
CA ARG A 14 -1.04 22.79 -28.24
C ARG A 14 -1.80 23.69 -27.27
N TYR A 15 -1.09 24.19 -26.27
CA TYR A 15 -1.59 25.32 -25.50
C TYR A 15 -1.47 26.60 -26.35
N PRO A 16 -2.37 27.59 -26.19
CA PRO A 16 -2.32 28.83 -26.96
C PRO A 16 -1.06 29.68 -26.73
N SER A 17 -0.41 29.52 -25.57
CA SER A 17 0.81 30.24 -25.18
C SER A 17 1.67 29.39 -24.25
N ASP A 18 2.89 29.85 -23.97
CA ASP A 18 3.81 29.23 -23.01
C ASP A 18 3.69 29.86 -21.60
N GLU A 19 2.63 30.63 -21.35
CA GLU A 19 2.40 31.39 -20.11
C GLU A 19 1.78 30.57 -18.97
N TYR A 20 1.64 29.24 -19.15
CA TYR A 20 1.00 28.33 -18.20
C TYR A 20 2.00 27.68 -17.24
N TYR A 21 2.76 28.52 -16.53
CA TYR A 21 3.65 28.10 -15.45
C TYR A 21 3.25 28.77 -14.13
N PHE A 22 3.89 28.38 -13.03
CA PHE A 22 3.66 29.00 -11.74
C PHE A 22 4.35 30.36 -11.68
N LYS A 23 3.62 31.40 -12.07
CA LYS A 23 4.10 32.78 -12.13
C LYS A 23 4.42 33.35 -10.75
N SER A 24 5.40 34.24 -10.69
CA SER A 24 5.73 34.97 -9.47
C SER A 24 4.65 36.01 -9.13
N PRO A 25 4.59 36.48 -7.88
CA PRO A 25 3.68 37.56 -7.48
C PRO A 25 3.85 38.82 -8.33
N GLU A 26 5.08 39.17 -8.73
CA GLU A 26 5.39 40.34 -9.56
C GLU A 26 4.86 40.16 -10.98
N GLU A 27 5.09 39.00 -11.60
CA GLU A 27 4.56 38.66 -12.93
C GLU A 27 3.03 38.71 -12.95
N MET A 28 2.38 38.22 -11.89
CA MET A 28 0.93 38.27 -11.75
C MET A 28 0.42 39.69 -11.52
N SER A 29 1.13 40.49 -10.71
CA SER A 29 0.79 41.90 -10.45
C SER A 29 0.89 42.75 -11.72
N GLU A 30 1.89 42.49 -12.56
CA GLU A 30 2.03 43.12 -13.86
C GLU A 30 0.88 42.72 -14.80
N LEU A 31 0.56 41.42 -14.86
CA LEU A 31 -0.49 40.88 -15.72
C LEU A 31 -1.89 41.41 -15.38
N PHE A 32 -2.15 41.63 -14.09
CA PHE A 32 -3.44 42.13 -13.57
C PHE A 32 -3.36 43.58 -13.09
N ARG A 33 -2.44 44.40 -13.63
CA ARG A 33 -2.27 45.80 -13.22
C ARG A 33 -3.55 46.63 -13.33
N ASP A 34 -4.37 46.35 -14.34
CA ASP A 34 -5.64 47.05 -14.56
C ASP A 34 -6.76 46.58 -13.60
N ILE A 35 -6.58 45.42 -12.94
CA ILE A 35 -7.56 44.83 -12.01
C ILE A 35 -6.85 44.26 -10.77
N PRO A 36 -6.22 45.08 -9.90
CA PRO A 36 -5.51 44.60 -8.71
C PRO A 36 -6.38 43.79 -7.75
N GLN A 37 -7.69 44.09 -7.72
CA GLN A 37 -8.68 43.37 -6.92
C GLN A 37 -8.75 41.88 -7.27
N ALA A 38 -8.40 41.47 -8.49
CA ALA A 38 -8.36 40.07 -8.88
C ALA A 38 -7.33 39.30 -8.03
N ILE A 39 -6.17 39.90 -7.76
CA ILE A 39 -5.13 39.33 -6.91
C ILE A 39 -5.54 39.39 -5.44
N GLU A 40 -6.07 40.52 -4.97
CA GLU A 40 -6.53 40.63 -3.58
C GLU A 40 -7.60 39.58 -3.23
N ASN A 41 -8.49 39.28 -4.18
CA ASN A 41 -9.53 38.29 -3.98
C ASN A 41 -8.97 36.86 -3.86
N THR A 42 -7.83 36.54 -4.46
CA THR A 42 -7.21 35.21 -4.26
C THR A 42 -6.77 35.02 -2.81
N LEU A 43 -6.20 36.06 -2.19
CA LEU A 43 -5.82 36.05 -0.78
C LEU A 43 -7.06 35.95 0.12
N LYS A 44 -8.10 36.75 -0.14
CA LYS A 44 -9.36 36.68 0.61
C LYS A 44 -10.04 35.31 0.52
N ILE A 45 -9.93 34.63 -0.61
CA ILE A 45 -10.45 33.26 -0.77
C ILE A 45 -9.58 32.29 0.03
N ALA A 46 -8.25 32.36 -0.12
CA ALA A 46 -7.33 31.49 0.61
C ALA A 46 -7.49 31.62 2.13
N GLU A 47 -7.65 32.83 2.65
CA GLU A 47 -7.88 33.11 4.07
C GLU A 47 -9.23 32.56 4.58
N ARG A 48 -10.21 32.33 3.70
CA ARG A 48 -11.52 31.74 4.06
C ARG A 48 -11.55 30.23 3.94
N CYS A 49 -10.52 29.62 3.33
CA CYS A 49 -10.44 28.18 3.14
C CYS A 49 -9.80 27.52 4.37
N GLU A 50 -10.63 27.18 5.35
CA GLU A 50 -10.23 26.37 6.51
C GLU A 50 -10.72 24.93 6.31
N LEU A 51 -9.78 24.02 6.02
CA LEU A 51 -10.04 22.59 5.91
C LEU A 51 -9.07 21.84 6.80
N GLU A 52 -9.61 21.12 7.78
CA GLU A 52 -8.85 20.21 8.63
C GLU A 52 -9.14 18.76 8.21
N ILE A 53 -8.09 17.99 7.97
CA ILE A 53 -8.18 16.56 7.69
C ILE A 53 -7.39 15.84 8.79
N ASP A 54 -8.12 15.06 9.59
CA ASP A 54 -7.53 14.25 10.66
C ASP A 54 -6.98 12.94 10.08
N PHE A 55 -5.64 12.81 10.12
CA PHE A 55 -4.92 11.61 9.66
C PHE A 55 -4.58 10.64 10.79
N ASP A 56 -4.79 11.03 12.04
CA ASP A 56 -4.42 10.23 13.22
C ASP A 56 -5.60 9.36 13.70
N LYS A 57 -6.83 9.76 13.36
CA LYS A 57 -8.03 8.98 13.69
C LYS A 57 -8.20 7.76 12.78
N LEU A 58 -8.05 6.59 13.37
CA LEU A 58 -8.41 5.31 12.76
C LEU A 58 -9.93 5.11 12.79
N ASN A 59 -10.51 4.75 11.64
CA ASN A 59 -11.94 4.44 11.51
C ASN A 59 -12.08 2.96 11.15
N PHE A 60 -12.26 2.12 12.16
CA PHE A 60 -12.47 0.68 11.96
C PHE A 60 -13.94 0.39 11.62
N PRO A 61 -14.21 -0.62 10.78
CA PRO A 61 -15.57 -1.12 10.59
C PRO A 61 -16.08 -1.76 11.88
N ASP A 62 -17.39 -1.68 12.11
CA ASP A 62 -18.03 -2.45 13.17
C ASP A 62 -18.03 -3.93 12.81
N TYR A 63 -17.60 -4.79 13.74
CA TYR A 63 -17.70 -6.24 13.60
C TYR A 63 -18.92 -6.77 14.37
N PRO A 64 -19.86 -7.46 13.71
CA PRO A 64 -21.04 -7.99 14.39
C PRO A 64 -20.65 -9.17 15.29
N VAL A 65 -20.67 -8.94 16.61
CA VAL A 65 -20.53 -9.99 17.63
C VAL A 65 -21.90 -10.45 18.12
N PRO A 66 -22.05 -11.71 18.60
CA PRO A 66 -23.32 -12.17 19.17
C PRO A 66 -23.69 -11.36 20.43
N GLU A 67 -24.99 -11.26 20.77
CA GLU A 67 -25.51 -10.36 21.82
C GLU A 67 -24.84 -10.49 23.20
N ASN A 68 -24.29 -11.66 23.54
CA ASN A 68 -23.64 -11.92 24.82
C ASN A 68 -22.13 -11.64 24.83
N TYR A 69 -21.59 -11.08 23.74
CA TYR A 69 -20.17 -10.85 23.57
C TYR A 69 -19.84 -9.38 23.32
N THR A 70 -18.67 -9.01 23.81
CA THR A 70 -17.91 -7.84 23.37
C THR A 70 -16.88 -8.27 22.30
N LEU A 71 -16.23 -7.32 21.62
CA LEU A 71 -15.17 -7.64 20.66
C LEU A 71 -14.02 -8.40 21.34
N GLU A 72 -13.64 -8.00 22.54
CA GLU A 72 -12.55 -8.55 23.34
C GLU A 72 -12.86 -9.98 23.78
N SER A 73 -14.06 -10.19 24.35
CA SER A 73 -14.48 -11.52 24.82
C SER A 73 -14.69 -12.49 23.66
N TYR A 74 -15.24 -12.01 22.53
CA TYR A 74 -15.39 -12.85 21.34
C TYR A 74 -14.05 -13.22 20.73
N LEU A 75 -13.13 -12.26 20.59
CA LEU A 75 -11.76 -12.52 20.12
C LEU A 75 -11.06 -13.54 21.02
N THR A 76 -11.16 -13.36 22.34
CA THR A 76 -10.56 -14.26 23.33
C THR A 76 -11.09 -15.68 23.16
N GLU A 77 -12.41 -15.86 23.02
CA GLU A 77 -13.00 -17.18 22.84
C GLU A 77 -12.56 -17.83 21.52
N GLN A 78 -12.64 -17.12 20.39
CA GLN A 78 -12.25 -17.66 19.08
C GLN A 78 -10.77 -18.03 19.06
N THR A 79 -9.92 -17.18 19.63
CA THR A 79 -8.48 -17.42 19.70
C THR A 79 -8.15 -18.63 20.57
N ASN A 80 -8.81 -18.79 21.72
CA ASN A 80 -8.61 -19.95 22.58
C ASN A 80 -9.03 -21.26 21.91
N LYS A 81 -10.17 -21.27 21.20
CA LYS A 81 -10.63 -22.41 20.39
C LYS A 81 -9.65 -22.73 19.26
N GLY A 82 -9.20 -21.72 18.53
CA GLY A 82 -8.21 -21.88 17.47
C GLY A 82 -6.88 -22.43 17.97
N LEU A 83 -6.42 -22.01 19.16
CA LEU A 83 -5.22 -22.57 19.78
C LEU A 83 -5.40 -24.06 20.14
N ASP A 84 -6.58 -24.45 20.64
CA ASP A 84 -6.88 -25.87 20.89
C ASP A 84 -6.82 -26.68 19.59
N GLU A 85 -7.39 -26.18 18.50
CA GLU A 85 -7.29 -26.83 17.18
C GLU A 85 -5.82 -26.99 16.73
N ARG A 86 -4.99 -25.96 16.91
CA ARG A 86 -3.54 -26.04 16.64
C ARG A 86 -2.85 -27.10 17.50
N PHE A 87 -3.21 -27.26 18.77
CA PHE A 87 -2.68 -28.33 19.62
C PHE A 87 -3.05 -29.73 19.11
N HIS A 88 -4.29 -29.92 18.62
CA HIS A 88 -4.70 -31.17 18.00
C HIS A 88 -3.89 -31.47 16.73
N GLU A 89 -3.64 -30.45 15.89
CA GLU A 89 -2.78 -30.57 14.71
C GLU A 89 -1.34 -30.94 15.09
N MET A 90 -0.73 -30.22 16.04
CA MET A 90 0.62 -30.50 16.51
C MET A 90 0.77 -31.92 17.05
N THR A 91 -0.20 -32.37 17.86
CA THR A 91 -0.26 -33.75 18.36
C THR A 91 -0.30 -34.76 17.23
N LYS A 92 -1.15 -34.53 16.21
CA LYS A 92 -1.30 -35.41 15.03
C LYS A 92 0.00 -35.53 14.24
N TYR A 93 0.78 -34.46 14.15
CA TYR A 93 2.09 -34.45 13.46
C TYR A 93 3.27 -34.85 14.36
N GLY A 94 3.03 -35.22 15.62
CA GLY A 94 4.08 -35.61 16.56
C GLY A 94 5.03 -34.46 16.93
N ILE A 95 4.54 -33.22 16.89
CA ILE A 95 5.31 -32.03 17.28
C ILE A 95 5.23 -31.90 18.82
N THR A 96 6.37 -31.77 19.48
CA THR A 96 6.43 -31.50 20.92
C THR A 96 6.14 -30.04 21.21
N TYR A 97 5.21 -29.77 22.12
CA TYR A 97 4.86 -28.42 22.57
C TYR A 97 4.55 -28.41 24.07
N GLU A 98 4.64 -27.24 24.69
CA GLU A 98 4.31 -27.04 26.11
C GLU A 98 3.05 -26.17 26.23
N PRO A 99 1.86 -26.75 26.56
CA PRO A 99 0.61 -26.00 26.56
C PRO A 99 0.61 -24.74 27.43
N SER A 100 1.28 -24.77 28.59
CA SER A 100 1.38 -23.64 29.52
C SER A 100 2.10 -22.44 28.91
N LEU A 101 3.20 -22.67 28.18
CA LEU A 101 3.93 -21.61 27.49
C LEU A 101 3.06 -20.89 26.46
N TYR A 102 2.33 -21.65 25.65
CA TYR A 102 1.43 -21.11 24.62
C TYR A 102 0.28 -20.32 25.24
N ARG A 103 -0.39 -20.88 26.26
CA ARG A 103 -1.49 -20.19 26.94
C ARG A 103 -1.04 -18.90 27.61
N LYS A 104 0.15 -18.89 28.21
CA LYS A 104 0.75 -17.69 28.80
C LYS A 104 0.99 -16.62 27.73
N ARG A 105 1.68 -16.97 26.64
CA ARG A 105 1.92 -16.03 25.53
C ARG A 105 0.61 -15.52 24.92
N LEU A 106 -0.38 -16.39 24.76
CA LEU A 106 -1.68 -16.02 24.22
C LEU A 106 -2.36 -14.95 25.06
N GLN A 107 -2.38 -15.12 26.39
CA GLN A 107 -2.98 -14.16 27.29
C GLN A 107 -2.25 -12.80 27.23
N GLU A 108 -0.92 -12.80 27.26
CA GLU A 108 -0.11 -11.58 27.14
C GLU A 108 -0.42 -10.81 25.84
N GLU A 109 -0.53 -11.52 24.71
CA GLU A 109 -0.88 -10.90 23.43
C GLU A 109 -2.32 -10.36 23.40
N LEU A 110 -3.29 -11.11 23.93
CA LEU A 110 -4.70 -10.68 24.02
C LEU A 110 -4.83 -9.40 24.87
N ASP A 111 -4.16 -9.35 26.02
CA ASP A 111 -4.17 -8.17 26.91
C ASP A 111 -3.60 -6.93 26.20
N ILE A 112 -2.55 -7.09 25.38
CA ILE A 112 -1.97 -6.00 24.60
C ILE A 112 -2.94 -5.54 23.50
N ILE A 113 -3.55 -6.47 22.77
CA ILE A 113 -4.50 -6.17 21.67
C ILE A 113 -5.72 -5.41 22.21
N GLU A 114 -6.25 -5.85 23.35
CA GLU A 114 -7.36 -5.19 24.04
C GLU A 114 -6.98 -3.78 24.46
N ARG A 115 -5.86 -3.61 25.17
CA ARG A 115 -5.39 -2.29 25.63
C ARG A 115 -5.16 -1.30 24.48
N MET A 116 -4.72 -1.80 23.32
CA MET A 116 -4.46 -0.96 22.14
C MET A 116 -5.71 -0.72 21.27
N GLY A 117 -6.83 -1.38 21.56
CA GLY A 117 -8.09 -1.17 20.83
C GLY A 117 -8.11 -1.82 19.44
N TYR A 118 -7.40 -2.93 19.24
CA TYR A 118 -7.41 -3.68 17.97
C TYR A 118 -8.24 -4.99 17.93
N PRO A 119 -9.14 -5.33 18.87
CA PRO A 119 -9.83 -6.62 18.81
C PRO A 119 -10.75 -6.73 17.58
N GLY A 120 -11.44 -5.65 17.21
CA GLY A 120 -12.27 -5.62 16.00
C GLY A 120 -11.47 -5.82 14.71
N TYR A 121 -10.25 -5.26 14.63
CA TYR A 121 -9.37 -5.45 13.48
C TYR A 121 -8.99 -6.93 13.30
N PHE A 122 -8.60 -7.62 14.37
CA PHE A 122 -8.31 -9.06 14.32
C PHE A 122 -9.53 -9.89 13.94
N LEU A 123 -10.71 -9.56 14.46
CA LEU A 123 -11.96 -10.26 14.13
C LEU A 123 -12.35 -10.10 12.66
N ILE A 124 -12.23 -8.89 12.11
CA ILE A 124 -12.48 -8.64 10.68
C ILE A 124 -11.51 -9.46 9.83
N VAL A 125 -10.23 -9.43 10.18
CA VAL A 125 -9.19 -10.18 9.45
C VAL A 125 -9.43 -11.68 9.49
N TRP A 126 -9.69 -12.21 10.68
CA TRP A 126 -10.03 -13.61 10.88
C TRP A 126 -11.24 -14.04 10.06
N ASP A 127 -12.29 -13.23 10.04
CA ASP A 127 -13.56 -13.57 9.39
C ASP A 127 -13.45 -13.85 7.89
N PHE A 128 -12.78 -12.97 7.14
CA PHE A 128 -12.65 -13.21 5.71
C PHE A 128 -11.60 -14.30 5.37
N ILE A 129 -10.65 -14.57 6.29
CA ILE A 129 -9.76 -15.74 6.17
C ILE A 129 -10.52 -17.04 6.44
N ASP A 130 -11.33 -17.10 7.50
CA ASP A 130 -12.17 -18.25 7.82
C ASP A 130 -13.17 -18.52 6.68
N TYR A 131 -13.81 -17.49 6.14
CA TYR A 131 -14.62 -17.59 4.93
C TYR A 131 -13.82 -18.18 3.76
N ALA A 132 -12.62 -17.67 3.49
CA ALA A 132 -11.77 -18.16 2.40
C ALA A 132 -11.44 -19.65 2.58
N ARG A 133 -11.02 -20.06 3.77
CA ARG A 133 -10.69 -21.47 4.08
C ARG A 133 -11.90 -22.39 3.94
N ARG A 134 -13.06 -22.01 4.50
CA ARG A 134 -14.32 -22.79 4.40
C ARG A 134 -14.81 -22.98 2.97
N ASN A 135 -14.52 -22.01 2.09
CA ASN A 135 -14.88 -22.08 0.67
C ASN A 135 -13.76 -22.65 -0.23
N GLY A 136 -12.73 -23.26 0.37
CA GLY A 136 -11.62 -23.87 -0.39
C GLY A 136 -10.83 -22.86 -1.22
N ILE A 137 -10.71 -21.62 -0.73
CA ILE A 137 -9.85 -20.58 -1.29
C ILE A 137 -8.51 -20.67 -0.57
N PRO A 138 -7.40 -21.01 -1.27
CA PRO A 138 -6.08 -21.03 -0.66
C PRO A 138 -5.69 -19.64 -0.15
N VAL A 139 -5.28 -19.58 1.11
CA VAL A 139 -4.72 -18.41 1.78
C VAL A 139 -3.23 -18.67 1.98
N GLY A 140 -2.39 -17.65 1.74
CA GLY A 140 -0.96 -17.74 2.02
C GLY A 140 -0.68 -17.91 3.51
N PRO A 141 0.54 -18.33 3.89
CA PRO A 141 0.91 -18.62 5.28
C PRO A 141 0.99 -17.38 6.20
N GLY A 142 0.62 -16.20 5.69
CA GLY A 142 0.89 -14.89 6.28
C GLY A 142 2.29 -14.37 5.90
N ARG A 143 2.43 -13.06 5.73
CA ARG A 143 3.72 -12.39 5.50
C ARG A 143 3.93 -11.24 6.49
N GLY A 144 5.17 -10.76 6.56
CA GLY A 144 5.53 -9.63 7.40
C GLY A 144 5.62 -9.99 8.89
N SER A 145 5.41 -9.01 9.75
CA SER A 145 5.53 -9.17 11.20
C SER A 145 4.37 -9.96 11.82
N ALA A 146 3.23 -10.07 11.14
CA ALA A 146 2.05 -10.81 11.63
C ALA A 146 2.35 -12.27 12.02
N ALA A 147 3.37 -12.89 11.40
CA ALA A 147 3.81 -14.25 11.76
C ALA A 147 4.37 -14.37 13.19
N GLY A 148 4.72 -13.27 13.85
CA GLY A 148 5.17 -13.25 15.24
C GLY A 148 4.08 -13.29 16.29
N SER A 149 2.80 -13.23 15.89
CA SER A 149 1.67 -13.27 16.82
C SER A 149 1.10 -14.68 16.97
N LEU A 150 1.02 -15.15 18.21
CA LEU A 150 0.32 -16.38 18.56
C LEU A 150 -1.19 -16.24 18.40
N VAL A 151 -1.75 -15.05 18.62
CA VAL A 151 -3.17 -14.77 18.32
C VAL A 151 -3.45 -14.95 16.82
N ALA A 152 -2.59 -14.40 15.96
CA ALA A 152 -2.72 -14.58 14.51
C ALA A 152 -2.57 -16.05 14.09
N TYR A 153 -1.63 -16.79 14.68
CA TYR A 153 -1.45 -18.22 14.42
C TYR A 153 -2.68 -19.05 14.86
N SER A 154 -3.25 -18.74 16.03
CA SER A 154 -4.41 -19.43 16.59
C SER A 154 -5.66 -19.19 15.76
N LEU A 155 -5.86 -17.97 15.25
CA LEU A 155 -6.96 -17.63 14.34
C LEU A 155 -6.73 -18.08 12.89
N CYS A 156 -5.66 -18.84 12.61
CA CYS A 156 -5.28 -19.27 11.27
C CYS A 156 -5.07 -18.11 10.27
N ILE A 157 -4.79 -16.91 10.80
CA ILE A 157 -4.36 -15.75 10.02
C ILE A 157 -2.95 -16.00 9.47
N THR A 158 -2.09 -16.60 10.30
CA THR A 158 -0.78 -17.13 9.89
C THR A 158 -0.72 -18.64 10.12
N ASP A 159 0.14 -19.30 9.34
CA ASP A 159 0.37 -20.76 9.44
C ASP A 159 1.75 -21.10 10.03
N ILE A 160 2.50 -20.10 10.48
CA ILE A 160 3.82 -20.25 11.09
C ILE A 160 3.66 -20.17 12.61
N ASP A 161 4.15 -21.21 13.31
CA ASP A 161 4.20 -21.26 14.77
C ASP A 161 5.27 -20.30 15.31
N PRO A 162 4.89 -19.20 15.99
CA PRO A 162 5.86 -18.19 16.44
C PRO A 162 6.79 -18.69 17.54
N LEU A 163 6.31 -19.57 18.43
CA LEU A 163 7.12 -20.05 19.56
C LEU A 163 8.17 -21.06 19.09
N ARG A 164 7.86 -21.86 18.07
CA ARG A 164 8.84 -22.79 17.48
C ARG A 164 10.02 -22.09 16.81
N TYR A 165 9.77 -20.92 16.20
CA TYR A 165 10.78 -20.17 15.45
C TYR A 165 11.29 -18.92 16.17
N ASP A 166 10.97 -18.77 17.46
CA ASP A 166 11.37 -17.64 18.32
C ASP A 166 11.00 -16.27 17.69
N LEU A 167 9.79 -16.20 17.12
CA LEU A 167 9.26 -14.99 16.52
C LEU A 167 8.63 -14.10 17.59
N LEU A 168 8.96 -12.82 17.54
CA LEU A 168 8.56 -11.83 18.54
C LEU A 168 7.28 -11.11 18.13
N PHE A 169 6.29 -11.09 19.03
CA PHE A 169 5.03 -10.35 18.89
C PHE A 169 5.26 -8.84 18.91
N GLU A 170 6.23 -8.39 19.69
CA GLU A 170 6.57 -7.00 19.91
C GLU A 170 7.08 -6.32 18.62
N ARG A 171 7.54 -7.12 17.65
CA ARG A 171 7.87 -6.66 16.30
C ARG A 171 6.62 -6.39 15.45
N PHE A 172 5.54 -7.09 15.73
CA PHE A 172 4.25 -6.88 15.08
C PHE A 172 3.47 -5.75 15.74
N LEU A 173 3.27 -5.84 17.05
CA LEU A 173 2.51 -4.88 17.82
C LEU A 173 3.30 -4.51 19.08
N ASN A 174 3.81 -3.27 19.11
CA ASN A 174 4.60 -2.79 20.23
C ASN A 174 3.71 -1.95 21.17
N PRO A 175 3.54 -2.34 22.45
CA PRO A 175 2.73 -1.57 23.39
C PRO A 175 3.27 -0.16 23.70
N GLU A 176 4.58 0.07 23.53
CA GLU A 176 5.21 1.38 23.74
C GLU A 176 5.07 2.31 22.52
N ARG A 177 4.62 1.77 21.38
CA ARG A 177 4.42 2.53 20.15
C ARG A 177 3.06 2.21 19.55
N VAL A 178 2.11 3.13 19.68
CA VAL A 178 0.81 3.03 19.00
C VAL A 178 1.04 3.20 17.50
N SER A 179 1.25 2.09 16.81
CA SER A 179 1.26 2.01 15.35
C SER A 179 0.23 0.98 14.91
N MET A 180 -0.53 1.31 13.88
CA MET A 180 -1.53 0.40 13.33
C MET A 180 -0.87 -0.93 12.92
N PRO A 181 -1.39 -2.08 13.38
CA PRO A 181 -0.94 -3.38 12.91
C PRO A 181 -1.26 -3.53 11.42
N ASP A 182 -0.28 -3.96 10.64
CA ASP A 182 -0.45 -4.24 9.21
C ASP A 182 -0.41 -5.75 8.98
N ILE A 183 -1.58 -6.35 8.81
CA ILE A 183 -1.73 -7.77 8.47
C ILE A 183 -1.93 -7.90 6.96
N ASP A 184 -0.82 -8.20 6.31
CA ASP A 184 -0.74 -8.46 4.89
C ASP A 184 -1.16 -9.91 4.57
N ILE A 185 -2.22 -10.08 3.77
CA ILE A 185 -2.80 -11.39 3.45
C ILE A 185 -2.78 -11.65 1.96
N ASP A 186 -2.29 -12.84 1.61
CA ASP A 186 -2.23 -13.33 0.24
C ASP A 186 -3.40 -14.28 -0.04
N PHE A 187 -4.21 -13.92 -1.03
CA PHE A 187 -5.24 -14.79 -1.59
C PHE A 187 -4.82 -15.30 -2.97
N CYS A 188 -5.23 -16.52 -3.29
CA CYS A 188 -5.08 -17.05 -4.64
C CYS A 188 -5.71 -16.11 -5.68
N MET A 189 -4.92 -15.68 -6.66
CA MET A 189 -5.32 -14.68 -7.67
C MET A 189 -6.65 -15.00 -8.36
N THR A 190 -6.91 -16.28 -8.67
CA THR A 190 -8.13 -16.71 -9.39
C THR A 190 -9.39 -16.69 -8.55
N LYS A 191 -9.27 -16.68 -7.20
CA LYS A 191 -10.40 -16.75 -6.28
C LYS A 191 -10.52 -15.54 -5.36
N ARG A 192 -9.58 -14.58 -5.43
CA ARG A 192 -9.58 -13.38 -4.59
C ARG A 192 -10.87 -12.55 -4.72
N ASP A 193 -11.47 -12.53 -5.91
CA ASP A 193 -12.68 -11.74 -6.18
C ASP A 193 -13.88 -12.26 -5.38
N ASN A 194 -13.92 -13.54 -5.03
CA ASN A 194 -14.95 -14.10 -4.15
C ASN A 194 -14.81 -13.57 -2.71
N VAL A 195 -13.57 -13.40 -2.23
CA VAL A 195 -13.30 -12.81 -0.91
C VAL A 195 -13.68 -11.34 -0.91
N ILE A 196 -13.32 -10.58 -1.96
CA ILE A 196 -13.71 -9.17 -2.11
C ILE A 196 -15.23 -9.03 -2.13
N LYS A 197 -15.93 -9.91 -2.86
CA LYS A 197 -17.39 -9.94 -2.90
C LYS A 197 -17.98 -10.21 -1.51
N TYR A 198 -17.47 -11.20 -0.78
CA TYR A 198 -17.90 -11.49 0.59
C TYR A 198 -17.73 -10.29 1.53
N VAL A 199 -16.53 -9.68 1.53
CA VAL A 199 -16.24 -8.50 2.36
C VAL A 199 -17.17 -7.34 1.97
N SER A 200 -17.39 -7.13 0.67
CA SER A 200 -18.32 -6.11 0.19
C SER A 200 -19.74 -6.37 0.69
N GLU A 201 -20.27 -7.58 0.52
CA GLU A 201 -21.64 -7.92 0.96
C GLU A 201 -21.82 -7.79 2.48
N LYS A 202 -20.80 -8.14 3.26
CA LYS A 202 -20.86 -8.10 4.73
C LYS A 202 -20.72 -6.70 5.31
N TYR A 203 -19.84 -5.86 4.74
CA TYR A 203 -19.45 -4.57 5.35
C TYR A 203 -20.09 -3.34 4.69
N GLY A 204 -21.26 -3.48 4.04
CA GLY A 204 -22.03 -2.32 3.52
C GLY A 204 -21.82 -2.02 2.03
N GLY A 205 -21.33 -3.00 1.27
CA GLY A 205 -21.23 -2.96 -0.18
C GLY A 205 -20.24 -1.93 -0.69
N SER A 206 -20.54 -1.38 -1.86
CA SER A 206 -19.72 -0.38 -2.54
C SER A 206 -19.69 0.98 -1.83
N GLN A 207 -20.46 1.19 -0.77
CA GLN A 207 -20.41 2.43 0.02
C GLN A 207 -19.21 2.45 0.98
N ASN A 208 -18.80 1.27 1.47
CA ASN A 208 -17.77 1.13 2.51
C ASN A 208 -16.53 0.37 2.03
N VAL A 209 -16.64 -0.41 0.95
CA VAL A 209 -15.55 -1.23 0.42
C VAL A 209 -15.16 -0.75 -0.97
N THR A 210 -13.88 -0.41 -1.13
CA THR A 210 -13.29 0.01 -2.41
C THR A 210 -11.85 -0.48 -2.54
N GLN A 211 -11.33 -0.46 -3.77
CA GLN A 211 -9.94 -0.81 -4.05
C GLN A 211 -9.04 0.43 -3.97
N ILE A 212 -7.81 0.22 -3.52
CA ILE A 212 -6.77 1.25 -3.51
C ILE A 212 -6.11 1.28 -4.89
N ILE A 213 -6.09 2.47 -5.51
CA ILE A 213 -5.43 2.65 -6.81
C ILE A 213 -3.90 2.58 -6.66
N THR A 214 -3.23 2.01 -7.66
CA THR A 214 -1.77 2.08 -7.77
C THR A 214 -1.40 3.05 -8.90
N PHE A 215 -0.50 3.99 -8.62
CA PHE A 215 0.02 4.90 -9.64
C PHE A 215 1.27 4.30 -10.30
N GLY A 216 1.21 4.08 -11.61
CA GLY A 216 2.40 3.78 -12.40
C GLY A 216 3.26 5.03 -12.55
N SER A 217 4.45 5.03 -11.96
CA SER A 217 5.43 6.10 -12.17
C SER A 217 6.22 5.88 -13.47
N MET A 218 6.74 6.96 -14.03
CA MET A 218 7.64 6.89 -15.18
C MET A 218 9.01 6.37 -14.72
N ASN A 219 9.26 5.07 -14.90
CA ASN A 219 10.58 4.50 -14.64
C ASN A 219 11.64 5.05 -15.62
N ALA A 220 12.92 5.02 -15.23
CA ALA A 220 14.00 5.65 -15.99
C ALA A 220 14.10 5.17 -17.45
N LYS A 221 13.82 3.89 -17.73
CA LYS A 221 13.82 3.35 -19.10
C LYS A 221 12.58 3.77 -19.88
N GLY A 222 11.43 3.77 -19.22
CA GLY A 222 10.14 4.16 -19.77
C GLY A 222 10.15 5.62 -20.20
N VAL A 223 10.63 6.52 -19.33
CA VAL A 223 10.69 7.96 -19.66
C VAL A 223 11.62 8.23 -20.85
N LEU A 224 12.76 7.54 -20.97
CA LEU A 224 13.65 7.67 -22.12
C LEU A 224 12.94 7.24 -23.42
N ARG A 225 12.21 6.11 -23.38
CA ARG A 225 11.43 5.62 -24.52
C ARG A 225 10.29 6.54 -24.91
N ASP A 226 9.56 7.05 -23.91
CA ASP A 226 8.41 7.92 -24.15
C ASP A 226 8.82 9.30 -24.67
N VAL A 227 9.90 9.89 -24.12
CA VAL A 227 10.45 11.18 -24.58
C VAL A 227 11.07 11.00 -25.97
N GLY A 228 11.88 9.96 -26.19
CA GLY A 228 12.48 9.71 -27.50
C GLY A 228 11.43 9.53 -28.61
N ARG A 229 10.33 8.82 -28.33
CA ARG A 229 9.19 8.73 -29.26
C ARG A 229 8.56 10.09 -29.55
N VAL A 230 8.37 10.93 -28.53
CA VAL A 230 7.81 12.28 -28.72
C VAL A 230 8.74 13.18 -29.53
N LEU A 231 10.05 13.01 -29.39
CA LEU A 231 11.08 13.70 -30.18
C LEU A 231 11.28 13.10 -31.58
N ASP A 232 10.43 12.16 -32.01
CA ASP A 232 10.49 11.55 -33.36
C ASP A 232 11.79 10.76 -33.62
N MET A 233 12.41 10.24 -32.56
CA MET A 233 13.56 9.35 -32.66
C MET A 233 13.11 7.91 -32.97
N SER A 234 13.93 7.16 -33.72
CA SER A 234 13.58 5.77 -34.02
C SER A 234 13.63 4.89 -32.76
N TYR A 235 12.77 3.87 -32.70
CA TYR A 235 12.75 2.93 -31.57
C TYR A 235 14.13 2.31 -31.31
N GLY A 236 14.87 1.97 -32.38
CA GLY A 236 16.19 1.37 -32.26
C GLY A 236 17.25 2.30 -31.63
N GLU A 237 17.20 3.59 -31.93
CA GLU A 237 18.10 4.58 -31.30
C GLU A 237 17.78 4.74 -29.82
N VAL A 238 16.50 4.89 -29.48
CA VAL A 238 16.08 5.12 -28.10
C VAL A 238 16.26 3.87 -27.24
N ASP A 239 16.03 2.68 -27.78
CA ASP A 239 16.23 1.42 -27.04
C ASP A 239 17.71 1.16 -26.73
N LYS A 240 18.64 1.57 -27.62
CA LYS A 240 20.09 1.54 -27.32
C LYS A 240 20.41 2.39 -26.08
N ILE A 241 19.86 3.60 -26.00
CA ILE A 241 20.07 4.51 -24.86
C ILE A 241 19.40 3.94 -23.60
N ALA A 242 18.16 3.43 -23.71
CA ALA A 242 17.43 2.87 -22.57
C ALA A 242 18.10 1.60 -22.00
N LYS A 243 18.79 0.80 -22.82
CA LYS A 243 19.54 -0.39 -22.38
C LYS A 243 20.80 -0.05 -21.57
N LEU A 244 21.37 1.14 -21.74
CA LEU A 244 22.50 1.60 -20.94
C LEU A 244 22.12 1.89 -19.49
N VAL A 245 20.84 2.15 -19.20
CA VAL A 245 20.38 2.34 -17.82
C VAL A 245 20.53 1.02 -17.04
N PRO A 246 21.30 0.98 -15.94
CA PRO A 246 21.48 -0.21 -15.12
C PRO A 246 20.16 -0.82 -14.64
N ASN A 247 20.10 -2.16 -14.57
CA ASN A 247 18.95 -2.90 -14.06
C ASN A 247 19.04 -3.02 -12.53
N ARG A 248 18.61 -1.98 -11.81
CA ARG A 248 18.46 -2.01 -10.36
C ARG A 248 17.15 -1.37 -9.92
N LEU A 249 16.66 -1.77 -8.76
CA LEU A 249 15.47 -1.17 -8.13
C LEU A 249 15.71 0.32 -7.88
N ASN A 250 14.69 1.14 -8.14
CA ASN A 250 14.66 2.59 -7.88
C ASN A 250 15.78 3.42 -8.53
N ILE A 251 16.33 2.99 -9.67
CA ILE A 251 17.29 3.81 -10.41
C ILE A 251 16.65 5.09 -10.96
N CYS A 252 17.29 6.23 -10.72
CA CYS A 252 16.95 7.48 -11.38
C CYS A 252 17.95 7.80 -12.51
N LEU A 253 17.57 8.68 -13.44
CA LEU A 253 18.46 9.08 -14.53
C LEU A 253 19.75 9.72 -14.00
N LYS A 254 19.68 10.54 -12.95
CA LYS A 254 20.87 11.17 -12.35
C LYS A 254 21.91 10.14 -11.93
N ASP A 255 21.48 9.00 -11.39
CA ASP A 255 22.40 7.94 -11.01
C ASP A 255 22.91 7.16 -12.21
N ALA A 256 22.02 6.85 -13.17
CA ALA A 256 22.41 6.17 -14.40
C ALA A 256 23.50 6.95 -15.16
N PHE A 257 23.40 8.29 -15.20
CA PHE A 257 24.41 9.16 -15.79
C PHE A 257 25.75 9.17 -15.02
N LYS A 258 25.74 8.95 -13.70
CA LYS A 258 26.98 8.85 -12.90
C LYS A 258 27.67 7.50 -13.06
N GLU A 259 26.90 6.44 -13.22
CA GLU A 259 27.40 5.06 -13.24
C GLU A 259 27.86 4.61 -14.61
N GLU A 260 27.21 5.08 -15.68
CA GLU A 260 27.51 4.68 -17.05
C GLU A 260 28.14 5.84 -17.84
N LEU A 261 29.47 5.78 -17.96
CA LEU A 261 30.30 6.76 -18.67
C LEU A 261 29.91 6.88 -20.16
N ARG A 262 29.29 5.85 -20.75
CA ARG A 262 28.84 5.90 -22.15
C ARG A 262 27.80 6.98 -22.40
N PHE A 263 27.00 7.38 -21.41
CA PHE A 263 26.06 8.49 -21.56
C PHE A 263 26.77 9.80 -21.87
N GLU A 264 27.93 10.07 -21.26
CA GLU A 264 28.72 11.26 -21.57
C GLU A 264 29.30 11.22 -22.99
N SER A 265 29.81 10.06 -23.42
CA SER A 265 30.33 9.90 -24.78
C SER A 265 29.22 10.12 -25.84
N MET A 266 28.03 9.53 -25.62
CA MET A 266 26.91 9.70 -26.54
C MET A 266 26.37 11.13 -26.57
N LYS A 267 26.44 11.86 -25.45
CA LYS A 267 26.07 13.28 -25.42
C LYS A 267 27.04 14.13 -26.26
N ARG A 268 28.33 13.79 -26.27
CA ARG A 268 29.35 14.50 -27.06
C ARG A 268 29.27 14.19 -28.55
N ASP A 269 28.93 12.95 -28.90
CA ASP A 269 28.94 12.47 -30.30
C ASP A 269 27.61 12.72 -31.04
N SER A 270 26.56 13.20 -30.37
CA SER A 270 25.24 13.37 -30.96
C SER A 270 24.96 14.81 -31.38
N GLU A 271 24.87 15.06 -32.69
CA GLU A 271 24.47 16.37 -33.27
C GLU A 271 23.03 16.79 -32.93
N LYS A 272 22.20 15.86 -32.44
CA LYS A 272 20.75 16.08 -32.18
C LYS A 272 20.40 16.32 -30.71
N VAL A 273 21.35 16.25 -29.79
CA VAL A 273 21.10 16.39 -28.34
C VAL A 273 21.93 17.56 -27.82
N THR A 274 21.35 18.75 -27.91
CA THR A 274 21.93 19.99 -27.36
C THR A 274 21.71 20.07 -25.86
#